data_AF-A0A7S1TI03-F1
#
_entry.id   AF-A0A7S1TI03-F1
#
_cell.length_a   1.000
_cell.length_b   1.000
_cell.length_c   1.000
_cell.angle_alpha   90.00
_cell.angle_beta   90.00
_cell.angle_gamma   90.00
#
_symmetry.space_group_name_H-M   'P 1'
#
loop_
_entity.id
_entity.type
_entity.pdbx_description
1 polymer ?
#
loop_
_entity_poly.entity_id
_entity_poly.type
_entity_poly.pdbx_seq_one_letter_code
_entity_poly.pdbx_strand_id
1 'polypeptide(L)'
;KKRLLPRIGISHHPIIQATLDREQCIYRAQAFLEIVTDVEFTQGKIRADGRSLLIYGNENCNSAWSTVLGSHCPLRVSRSCIELANEVIISSPRGLALFLYPRVDCPRSSVICVGASGPEGMRLAFRQPLFQPFVRYPDFSILESSNDGKDPARMVAAGYFSTIWDLVGVGAEIERL
;
A
#
# COMPACT_ATOMS: atom_id res chain seq x y z
N LYS A 1 4.71 -35.60 -0.81
CA LYS A 1 5.98 -34.83 -0.69
C LYS A 1 5.71 -33.56 0.11
N LYS A 2 6.03 -33.55 1.41
CA LYS A 2 5.85 -32.37 2.27
C LYS A 2 6.83 -31.29 1.79
N ARG A 3 6.31 -30.22 1.19
CA ARG A 3 7.09 -29.05 0.80
C ARG A 3 7.45 -28.34 2.11
N LEU A 4 8.63 -28.64 2.63
CA LEU A 4 9.22 -27.93 3.77
C LEU A 4 9.30 -26.47 3.38
N LEU A 5 8.50 -25.63 4.04
CA LEU A 5 8.58 -24.18 3.90
C LEU A 5 9.99 -23.76 4.35
N PRO A 6 10.74 -23.02 3.52
CA PRO A 6 12.07 -22.55 3.91
C PRO A 6 11.96 -21.64 5.13
N ARG A 7 12.99 -21.69 5.98
CA ARG A 7 13.10 -20.97 7.25
C ARG A 7 12.57 -19.53 7.15
N ILE A 8 11.68 -19.19 8.08
CA ILE A 8 10.98 -17.91 8.22
C ILE A 8 11.99 -16.80 8.54
N GLY A 9 12.52 -16.18 7.48
CA GLY A 9 13.41 -15.02 7.55
C GLY A 9 12.77 -13.83 6.85
N ILE A 10 11.94 -13.07 7.59
CA ILE A 10 11.59 -11.63 7.48
C ILE A 10 11.15 -11.05 6.10
N SER A 11 11.21 -11.78 4.99
CA SER A 11 11.03 -11.27 3.62
C SER A 11 9.75 -11.70 2.92
N HIS A 12 8.90 -12.53 3.55
CA HIS A 12 7.67 -13.06 2.93
C HIS A 12 6.39 -12.29 3.30
N HIS A 13 6.48 -11.24 4.12
CA HIS A 13 5.29 -10.51 4.54
C HIS A 13 4.43 -9.99 3.38
N PRO A 14 4.99 -9.41 2.31
CA PRO A 14 4.18 -8.91 1.18
C PRO A 14 3.43 -10.00 0.42
N ILE A 15 4.06 -11.13 0.12
CA ILE A 15 3.42 -12.21 -0.65
C ILE A 15 2.33 -12.94 0.15
N ILE A 16 2.54 -13.10 1.46
CA ILE A 16 1.53 -13.70 2.35
C ILE A 16 0.32 -12.76 2.43
N GLN A 17 0.55 -11.45 2.60
CA GLN A 17 -0.52 -10.46 2.62
C GLN A 17 -1.30 -10.44 1.30
N ALA A 18 -0.60 -10.40 0.15
CA ALA A 18 -1.23 -10.41 -1.17
C ALA A 18 -2.10 -11.66 -1.39
N THR A 19 -1.65 -12.82 -0.89
CA THR A 19 -2.42 -14.07 -0.97
C THR A 19 -3.67 -13.99 -0.10
N LEU A 20 -3.53 -13.52 1.14
CA LEU A 20 -4.67 -13.36 2.05
C LEU A 20 -5.72 -12.39 1.48
N ASP A 21 -5.27 -11.26 0.96
CA ASP A 21 -6.14 -10.23 0.37
C ASP A 21 -6.84 -10.72 -0.90
N ARG A 22 -6.16 -11.51 -1.74
CA ARG A 22 -6.78 -12.20 -2.87
C ARG A 22 -7.92 -13.12 -2.41
N GLU A 23 -7.69 -13.97 -1.42
CA GLU A 23 -8.71 -14.89 -0.91
C GLU A 23 -9.90 -14.12 -0.32
N GLN A 24 -9.64 -13.06 0.45
CA GLN A 24 -10.69 -12.20 0.99
C GLN A 24 -11.49 -11.49 -0.11
N CYS A 25 -10.83 -11.00 -1.15
CA CYS A 25 -11.46 -10.33 -2.28
C CYS A 25 -12.39 -11.28 -3.04
N ILE A 26 -11.93 -12.50 -3.33
CA ILE A 26 -12.74 -13.53 -3.99
C ILE A 26 -13.98 -13.85 -3.12
N TYR A 27 -13.79 -14.01 -1.82
CA TYR A 27 -14.86 -14.39 -0.90
C TYR A 27 -15.87 -13.26 -0.63
N ARG A 28 -15.41 -12.02 -0.46
CA ARG A 28 -16.22 -10.90 0.04
C ARG A 28 -16.61 -9.87 -1.00
N ALA A 29 -15.78 -9.65 -2.02
CA ALA A 29 -15.97 -8.60 -3.01
C ALA A 29 -16.41 -9.15 -4.38
N GLN A 30 -16.49 -10.48 -4.55
CA GLN A 30 -16.79 -11.15 -5.82
C GLN A 30 -15.89 -10.69 -6.98
N ALA A 31 -14.67 -10.25 -6.66
CA ALA A 31 -13.69 -9.79 -7.63
C ALA A 31 -12.48 -10.72 -7.65
N PHE A 32 -11.85 -10.81 -8.82
CA PHE A 32 -10.67 -11.65 -9.04
C PHE A 32 -9.40 -10.81 -8.99
N LEU A 33 -8.46 -11.19 -8.12
CA LEU A 33 -7.12 -10.61 -8.04
C LEU A 33 -6.10 -11.62 -8.56
N GLU A 34 -5.42 -11.25 -9.64
CA GLU A 34 -4.27 -11.99 -10.17
C GLU A 34 -3.01 -11.52 -9.42
N ILE A 35 -2.24 -12.46 -8.86
CA ILE A 35 -0.96 -12.14 -8.20
C ILE A 35 0.14 -12.25 -9.24
N VAL A 36 0.84 -11.14 -9.45
CA VAL A 36 1.93 -11.00 -10.43
C VAL A 36 3.14 -10.45 -9.69
N THR A 37 4.34 -10.93 -10.04
CA THR A 37 5.57 -10.38 -9.46
C THR A 37 5.90 -9.01 -10.06
N ASP A 38 6.67 -8.20 -9.34
CA ASP A 38 7.11 -6.88 -9.83
C ASP A 38 7.99 -6.99 -11.08
N VAL A 39 8.81 -8.04 -11.18
CA VAL A 39 9.61 -8.37 -12.37
C VAL A 39 8.72 -8.70 -13.57
N GLU A 40 7.72 -9.57 -13.41
CA GLU A 40 6.79 -9.92 -14.49
C GLU A 40 5.96 -8.70 -14.94
N PHE A 41 5.54 -7.87 -13.99
CA PHE A 41 4.80 -6.65 -14.28
C PHE A 41 5.64 -5.65 -15.09
N THR A 42 6.90 -5.43 -14.71
CA THR A 42 7.79 -4.47 -15.40
C THR A 42 8.20 -4.94 -16.80
N GLN A 43 8.28 -6.26 -17.03
CA GLN A 43 8.71 -6.85 -18.30
C GLN A 43 7.58 -7.13 -19.29
N GLY A 44 6.30 -7.07 -18.87
CA GLY A 44 5.23 -7.85 -19.51
C GLY A 44 4.12 -7.08 -20.21
N LYS A 45 3.26 -7.87 -20.88
CA LYS A 45 1.98 -7.44 -21.48
C LYS A 45 0.96 -6.95 -20.44
N ILE A 46 1.04 -7.46 -19.21
CA ILE A 46 0.11 -7.14 -18.11
C ILE A 46 0.10 -5.64 -17.81
N ARG A 47 1.25 -4.96 -17.93
CA ARG A 47 1.34 -3.51 -17.79
C ARG A 47 0.45 -2.76 -18.79
N ALA A 48 0.37 -3.28 -20.02
CA ALA A 48 -0.39 -2.69 -21.12
C ALA A 48 -1.90 -2.98 -21.07
N ASP A 49 -2.34 -3.97 -20.27
CA ASP A 49 -3.75 -4.36 -20.15
C ASP A 49 -4.62 -3.30 -19.45
N GLY A 50 -4.03 -2.30 -18.80
CA GLY A 50 -4.75 -1.17 -18.20
C GLY A 50 -5.61 -1.51 -16.97
N ARG A 51 -5.33 -2.64 -16.30
CA ARG A 51 -6.06 -3.06 -15.08
C ARG A 51 -5.64 -2.22 -13.86
N SER A 52 -6.55 -1.99 -12.93
CA SER A 52 -6.17 -1.41 -11.63
C SER A 52 -5.26 -2.37 -10.86
N LEU A 53 -4.37 -1.82 -10.03
CA LEU A 53 -3.33 -2.58 -9.35
C LEU A 53 -3.49 -2.50 -7.84
N LEU A 54 -3.17 -3.58 -7.15
CA LEU A 54 -2.93 -3.60 -5.71
C LEU A 54 -1.45 -3.93 -5.50
N ILE A 55 -0.67 -2.92 -5.09
CA ILE A 55 0.78 -3.02 -4.97
C ILE A 55 1.19 -3.07 -3.50
N TYR A 56 2.07 -4.01 -3.17
CA TYR A 56 2.62 -4.18 -1.83
C TYR A 56 4.09 -3.80 -1.80
N GLY A 57 4.53 -3.21 -0.69
CA GLY A 57 5.93 -2.92 -0.43
C GLY A 57 6.24 -1.44 -0.38
N ASN A 58 7.35 -1.01 -0.95
CA ASN A 58 7.79 0.37 -0.96
C ASN A 58 8.74 0.59 -2.14
N GLU A 59 9.18 1.82 -2.34
CA GLU A 59 10.05 2.20 -3.46
C GLU A 59 11.39 1.42 -3.49
N ASN A 60 11.85 0.90 -2.35
CA ASN A 60 13.12 0.16 -2.25
C ASN A 60 12.94 -1.37 -2.30
N CYS A 61 11.70 -1.89 -2.27
CA CYS A 61 11.46 -3.33 -2.28
C CYS A 61 10.56 -3.82 -3.41
N ASN A 62 9.89 -2.92 -4.13
CA ASN A 62 9.07 -3.26 -5.27
C ASN A 62 9.49 -2.40 -6.47
N SER A 63 10.05 -3.04 -7.51
CA SER A 63 10.56 -2.35 -8.70
C SER A 63 9.46 -1.66 -9.52
N ALA A 64 8.22 -2.11 -9.42
CA ALA A 64 7.07 -1.48 -10.08
C ALA A 64 6.60 -0.19 -9.39
N TRP A 65 6.99 0.04 -8.13
CA TRP A 65 6.44 1.13 -7.30
C TRP A 65 6.61 2.51 -7.93
N SER A 66 7.86 2.88 -8.25
CA SER A 66 8.19 4.15 -8.90
C SER A 66 7.64 4.25 -10.32
N THR A 67 7.54 3.12 -11.01
CA THR A 67 7.02 3.03 -12.39
C THR A 67 5.54 3.40 -12.46
N VAL A 68 4.76 3.01 -11.45
CA VAL A 68 3.30 3.18 -11.45
C VAL A 68 2.87 4.51 -10.82
N LEU A 69 3.54 4.95 -9.74
CA LEU A 69 3.18 6.19 -9.02
C LEU A 69 3.84 7.45 -9.59
N GLY A 70 4.99 7.32 -10.25
CA GLY A 70 5.78 8.44 -10.72
C GLY A 70 6.32 9.34 -9.60
N SER A 71 6.94 10.46 -9.98
CA SER A 71 7.58 11.40 -9.05
C SER A 71 6.62 12.39 -8.38
N HIS A 72 5.44 12.58 -8.96
CA HIS A 72 4.42 13.56 -8.53
C HIS A 72 3.54 13.07 -7.39
N CYS A 73 3.57 11.78 -7.04
CA CYS A 73 2.82 11.27 -5.90
C CYS A 73 3.25 12.00 -4.61
N PRO A 74 2.34 12.67 -3.91
CA PRO A 74 2.67 13.44 -2.70
C PRO A 74 2.98 12.54 -1.50
N LEU A 75 2.62 11.26 -1.56
CA LEU A 75 2.89 10.28 -0.52
C LEU A 75 4.01 9.34 -1.00
N ARG A 76 5.14 9.33 -0.28
CA ARG A 76 6.27 8.45 -0.55
C ARG A 76 6.49 7.49 0.59
N VAL A 77 6.76 6.23 0.24
CA VAL A 77 7.02 5.17 1.20
C VAL A 77 8.36 4.55 0.83
N SER A 78 9.28 4.59 1.78
CA SER A 78 10.62 4.02 1.68
C SER A 78 10.91 3.13 2.88
N ARG A 79 12.05 2.42 2.87
CA ARG A 79 12.50 1.64 4.04
C ARG A 79 12.91 2.49 5.24
N SER A 80 13.16 3.78 5.04
CA SER A 80 13.57 4.69 6.12
C SER A 80 12.40 5.45 6.72
N CYS A 81 11.38 5.81 5.92
CA CYS A 81 10.28 6.65 6.38
C CYS A 81 9.05 6.60 5.46
N ILE A 82 7.96 7.20 5.95
CA ILE A 82 6.80 7.61 5.16
C ILE A 82 6.78 9.13 5.13
N GLU A 83 6.75 9.67 3.93
CA GLU A 83 6.69 11.10 3.66
C GLU A 83 5.35 11.49 3.05
N LEU A 84 4.84 12.65 3.45
CA LEU A 84 3.65 13.28 2.90
C LEU A 84 4.00 14.73 2.57
N ALA A 85 3.85 15.14 1.31
CA ALA A 85 4.23 16.48 0.83
C ALA A 85 5.70 16.88 1.12
N ASN A 86 6.63 15.92 1.05
CA ASN A 86 8.05 16.07 1.44
C ASN A 86 8.30 16.29 2.95
N GLU A 87 7.29 16.11 3.80
CA GLU A 87 7.47 16.06 5.25
C GLU A 87 7.51 14.60 5.72
N VAL A 88 8.51 14.26 6.54
CA VAL A 88 8.57 12.94 7.19
C VAL A 88 7.48 12.85 8.26
N ILE A 89 6.51 11.97 8.06
CA ILE A 89 5.40 11.75 9.00
C ILE A 89 5.74 10.63 10.00
N ILE A 90 6.30 9.53 9.50
CA ILE A 90 6.71 8.38 10.34
C ILE A 90 8.08 7.89 9.90
N SER A 91 8.96 7.65 10.87
CA SER A 91 10.22 6.96 10.64
C SER A 91 10.07 5.44 10.78
N SER A 92 10.88 4.70 10.04
CA SER A 92 11.00 3.24 10.13
C SER A 92 11.27 2.78 11.57
N PRO A 93 10.81 1.58 11.99
CA PRO A 93 10.12 0.54 11.21
C PRO A 93 8.59 0.53 11.31
N ARG A 94 7.99 1.58 11.90
CA ARG A 94 6.64 1.54 12.47
C ARG A 94 5.50 1.98 11.54
N GLY A 95 5.83 2.53 10.37
CA GLY A 95 4.84 3.13 9.48
C GLY A 95 4.16 2.16 8.52
N LEU A 96 2.84 2.30 8.38
CA LEU A 96 2.02 1.75 7.31
C LEU A 96 1.31 2.90 6.60
N ALA A 97 1.35 2.92 5.27
CA ALA A 97 0.55 3.78 4.42
C ALA A 97 -0.36 2.91 3.55
N LEU A 98 -1.66 3.20 3.61
CA LEU A 98 -2.67 2.70 2.70
C LEU A 98 -3.15 3.87 1.87
N PHE A 99 -3.05 3.81 0.55
CA PHE A 99 -3.54 4.92 -0.28
C PHE A 99 -3.93 4.47 -1.68
N LEU A 100 -4.83 5.22 -2.29
CA LEU A 100 -5.25 5.09 -3.67
C LEU A 100 -4.64 6.24 -4.48
N TYR A 101 -4.03 5.94 -5.62
CA TYR A 101 -3.45 6.95 -6.50
C TYR A 101 -3.67 6.59 -7.98
N PRO A 102 -3.81 7.56 -8.90
CA PRO A 102 -3.87 7.28 -10.33
C PRO A 102 -2.56 6.68 -10.83
N ARG A 103 -2.68 5.74 -11.77
CA ARG A 103 -1.50 5.17 -12.43
C ARG A 103 -0.94 6.17 -13.44
N VAL A 104 0.33 6.52 -13.31
CA VAL A 104 1.01 7.42 -14.25
C VAL A 104 1.15 6.77 -15.62
N ASP A 105 1.30 5.45 -15.67
CA ASP A 105 1.44 4.72 -16.92
C ASP A 105 0.09 4.39 -17.59
N CYS A 106 -1.03 4.51 -16.89
CA CYS A 106 -2.36 4.24 -17.44
C CYS A 106 -3.45 5.13 -16.80
N PRO A 107 -3.83 6.27 -17.44
CA PRO A 107 -4.74 7.26 -16.87
C PRO A 107 -6.16 6.77 -16.54
N ARG A 108 -6.57 5.61 -17.07
CA ARG A 108 -7.90 5.01 -16.86
C ARG A 108 -7.95 4.08 -15.65
N SER A 109 -6.84 3.92 -14.94
CA SER A 109 -6.70 2.94 -13.87
C SER A 109 -5.99 3.55 -12.68
N SER A 110 -6.24 2.97 -11.51
CA SER A 110 -5.64 3.41 -10.25
C SER A 110 -4.82 2.29 -9.64
N VAL A 111 -3.93 2.67 -8.74
CA VAL A 111 -3.15 1.77 -7.91
C VAL A 111 -3.56 1.98 -6.46
N ILE A 112 -3.90 0.89 -5.78
CA ILE A 112 -4.03 0.83 -4.34
C ILE A 112 -2.68 0.37 -3.81
N CYS A 113 -2.10 1.17 -2.93
CA CYS A 113 -0.79 0.96 -2.35
C CYS A 113 -0.94 0.50 -0.90
N VAL A 114 -0.35 -0.66 -0.59
CA VAL A 114 -0.17 -1.16 0.77
C VAL A 114 1.31 -1.12 1.08
N GLY A 115 1.75 0.02 1.60
CA GLY A 115 3.16 0.30 1.80
C GLY A 115 3.57 0.42 3.24
N ALA A 116 4.72 -0.16 3.60
CA ALA A 116 5.25 -0.06 4.95
C ALA A 116 6.71 0.39 4.95
N SER A 117 7.08 1.14 5.97
CA SER A 117 8.47 1.56 6.17
C SER A 117 9.34 0.43 6.73
N GLY A 118 8.74 -0.56 7.40
CA GLY A 118 9.47 -1.69 7.99
C GLY A 118 8.56 -2.86 8.38
N PRO A 119 9.12 -3.90 9.03
CA PRO A 119 8.38 -5.10 9.40
C PRO A 119 7.23 -4.84 10.38
N GLU A 120 7.37 -3.88 11.30
CA GLU A 120 6.31 -3.54 12.27
C GLU A 120 5.12 -2.87 11.57
N GLY A 121 5.38 -1.92 10.68
CA GLY A 121 4.34 -1.35 9.82
C GLY A 121 3.67 -2.41 8.94
N MET A 122 4.43 -3.34 8.36
CA MET A 122 3.85 -4.41 7.54
C MET A 122 2.97 -5.37 8.36
N ARG A 123 3.26 -5.56 9.67
CA ARG A 123 2.35 -6.30 10.57
C ARG A 123 1.02 -5.59 10.77
N LEU A 124 0.97 -4.26 10.68
CA LEU A 124 -0.28 -3.52 10.73
C LEU A 124 -1.15 -3.80 9.51
N ALA A 125 -0.57 -4.06 8.33
CA ALA A 125 -1.31 -4.35 7.10
C ALA A 125 -2.22 -5.57 7.26
N PHE A 126 -1.73 -6.63 7.92
CA PHE A 126 -2.52 -7.83 8.25
C PHE A 126 -3.75 -7.55 9.11
N ARG A 127 -3.75 -6.42 9.84
CA ARG A 127 -4.85 -6.01 10.72
C ARG A 127 -5.83 -5.08 10.02
N GLN A 128 -5.52 -4.60 8.80
CA GLN A 128 -6.39 -3.67 8.08
C GLN A 128 -7.43 -4.42 7.25
N PRO A 129 -8.72 -4.24 7.53
CA PRO A 129 -9.78 -4.95 6.81
C PRO A 129 -10.11 -4.30 5.46
N LEU A 130 -9.21 -4.41 4.48
CA LEU A 130 -9.36 -3.78 3.15
C LEU A 130 -10.60 -4.28 2.38
N PHE A 131 -10.94 -5.56 2.51
CA PHE A 131 -12.06 -6.20 1.80
C PHE A 131 -13.25 -6.50 2.71
N GLN A 132 -13.36 -5.82 3.86
CA GLN A 132 -14.51 -5.95 4.73
C GLN A 132 -15.62 -4.98 4.29
N PRO A 133 -16.85 -5.46 4.06
CA PRO A 133 -17.98 -4.59 3.75
C PRO A 133 -18.17 -3.51 4.83
N PHE A 134 -18.64 -2.35 4.41
CA PHE A 134 -18.93 -1.18 5.26
C PHE A 134 -17.73 -0.51 5.94
N VAL A 135 -16.51 -1.03 5.78
CA VAL A 135 -15.30 -0.28 6.13
C VAL A 135 -14.96 0.65 4.97
N ARG A 136 -14.86 1.95 5.26
CA ARG A 136 -14.51 2.97 4.27
C ARG A 136 -13.17 3.59 4.64
N TYR A 137 -12.21 3.48 3.75
CA TYR A 137 -10.95 4.20 3.84
C TYR A 137 -11.08 5.53 3.08
N PRO A 138 -10.49 6.62 3.58
CA PRO A 138 -10.23 7.81 2.78
C PRO A 138 -9.15 7.52 1.72
N ASP A 139 -8.85 8.48 0.84
CA ASP A 139 -7.91 8.25 -0.27
C ASP A 139 -6.50 7.87 0.22
N PHE A 140 -6.07 8.39 1.37
CA PHE A 140 -4.89 7.93 2.06
C PHE A 140 -5.11 7.80 3.57
N SER A 141 -4.44 6.84 4.18
CA SER A 141 -4.40 6.59 5.62
C SER A 141 -2.99 6.15 6.02
N ILE A 142 -2.41 6.85 6.98
CA ILE A 142 -1.07 6.60 7.51
C ILE A 142 -1.22 6.19 8.97
N LEU A 143 -0.73 5.00 9.29
CA LEU A 143 -0.79 4.39 10.60
C LEU A 143 0.62 4.15 11.16
N GLU A 144 0.75 4.29 12.47
CA GLU A 144 1.98 4.03 13.22
C GLU A 144 1.75 2.89 14.20
N SER A 145 2.70 1.94 14.24
CA SER A 145 2.73 0.90 15.26
C SER A 145 3.20 1.50 16.59
N SER A 146 2.57 1.08 17.68
CA SER A 146 3.05 1.39 19.02
C SER A 146 4.38 0.72 19.33
N ASN A 147 5.18 1.33 20.19
CA ASN A 147 6.50 0.82 20.59
C ASN A 147 6.40 -0.48 21.40
N ASP A 148 5.33 -0.66 22.16
CA ASP A 148 5.18 -1.77 23.11
C ASP A 148 4.47 -3.00 22.50
N GLY A 149 4.04 -2.91 21.24
CA GLY A 149 3.31 -3.97 20.52
C GLY A 149 1.92 -4.33 21.08
N LYS A 150 1.57 -3.76 22.25
CA LYS A 150 0.32 -3.94 22.98
C LYS A 150 -0.71 -2.86 22.66
N ASP A 151 -0.27 -1.64 22.40
CA ASP A 151 -1.17 -0.53 22.10
C ASP A 151 -1.69 -0.62 20.66
N PRO A 152 -2.96 -0.22 20.43
CA PRO A 152 -3.55 -0.21 19.10
C PRO A 152 -2.74 0.67 18.15
N ALA A 153 -2.79 0.33 16.86
CA ALA A 153 -2.18 1.18 15.83
C ALA A 153 -2.79 2.58 15.91
N ARG A 154 -1.93 3.60 15.89
CA ARG A 154 -2.37 5.00 15.90
C ARG A 154 -2.49 5.47 14.47
N MET A 155 -3.63 6.03 14.09
CA MET A 155 -3.73 6.77 12.84
C MET A 155 -3.04 8.12 13.03
N VAL A 156 -2.07 8.45 12.18
CA VAL A 156 -1.27 9.68 12.28
C VAL A 156 -1.74 10.72 11.28
N ALA A 157 -2.13 10.27 10.09
CA ALA A 157 -2.72 11.13 9.08
C ALA A 157 -3.72 10.36 8.23
N ALA A 158 -4.80 11.02 7.84
CA ALA A 158 -5.77 10.49 6.89
C ALA A 158 -6.35 11.64 6.06
N GLY A 159 -6.82 11.35 4.85
CA GLY A 159 -7.35 12.41 4.02
C GLY A 159 -7.72 12.05 2.60
N TYR A 160 -8.23 13.05 1.90
CA TYR A 160 -8.65 13.00 0.51
C TYR A 160 -7.72 13.84 -0.36
N PHE A 161 -7.45 13.38 -1.57
CA PHE A 161 -6.74 14.20 -2.55
C PHE A 161 -7.71 15.17 -3.22
N SER A 162 -7.17 16.28 -3.72
CA SER A 162 -7.93 17.19 -4.60
C SER A 162 -8.27 16.50 -5.93
N THR A 163 -9.12 17.13 -6.74
CA THR A 163 -9.46 16.63 -8.09
C THR A 163 -8.25 16.46 -9.02
N ILE A 164 -7.13 17.13 -8.72
CA ILE A 164 -5.87 17.01 -9.44
C ILE A 164 -4.90 16.00 -8.82
N TRP A 165 -5.36 15.21 -7.84
CA TRP A 165 -4.56 14.21 -7.10
C TRP A 165 -3.38 14.79 -6.32
N ASP A 166 -3.51 16.05 -5.91
CA ASP A 166 -2.56 16.75 -5.05
C ASP A 166 -3.18 17.02 -3.67
N LEU A 167 -2.35 17.32 -2.68
CA LEU A 167 -2.75 17.69 -1.32
C LEU A 167 -3.18 19.15 -1.19
N VAL A 168 -3.02 19.93 -2.27
CA VAL A 168 -3.45 21.33 -2.35
C VAL A 168 -4.54 21.44 -3.42
N GLY A 169 -5.68 22.03 -3.06
CA GLY A 169 -6.78 22.28 -4.01
C GLY A 169 -8.16 22.06 -3.41
N VAL A 170 -9.19 22.29 -4.22
CA VAL A 170 -10.59 22.07 -3.81
C VAL A 170 -10.82 20.57 -3.54
N GLY A 171 -11.32 20.24 -2.36
CA GLY A 171 -11.62 18.86 -1.93
C GLY A 171 -10.45 18.13 -1.27
N ALA A 172 -9.25 18.72 -1.20
CA ALA A 172 -8.18 18.17 -0.39
C ALA A 172 -8.48 18.40 1.10
N GLU A 173 -8.54 17.31 1.88
CA GLU A 173 -8.72 17.35 3.32
C GLU A 173 -7.65 16.48 3.96
N ILE A 174 -6.92 17.03 4.94
CA ILE A 174 -5.86 16.33 5.66
C ILE A 174 -6.16 16.45 7.14
N GLU A 175 -6.45 15.33 7.78
CA GLU A 175 -6.58 15.24 9.23
C GLU A 175 -5.30 14.63 9.80
N ARG A 176 -4.61 15.39 10.66
CA ARG A 176 -3.45 14.91 11.44
C ARG A 176 -3.90 14.65 12.87
N LEU A 177 -3.61 13.45 13.39
CA LEU A 177 -4.05 12.93 14.70
C LEU A 177 -2.85 12.62 15.60
#